data_AF-A0A358RJ58-F1
#
_entry.id   AF-A0A358RJ58-F1
#
_cell.length_a   1.000
_cell.length_b   1.000
_cell.length_c   1.000
_cell.angle_alpha   90.00
_cell.angle_beta   90.00
_cell.angle_gamma   90.00
#
_symmetry.space_group_name_H-M   'P 1'
#
loop_
_entity.id
_entity.type
_entity.pdbx_description
1 polymer ?
#
loop_
_entity_poly.entity_id
_entity_poly.type
_entity_poly.pdbx_seq_one_letter_code
_entity_poly.pdbx_strand_id
1 'polypeptide(L)'
;MKVFNDNTSLPKYLKNHSRVMELVLIAFWCVIFPMISAVCCTLGGQRPIFKSLSYVAYREDHMPIILFYGFLFLAGFILAMKMCLDAGQYSKQLRILFLGLSFISAAILTAGISVPWLEVEGELAEKYDRLRQIHNTVAMVGFIMFFVTEALFFLTTLYRNPKQGMISVGMLAYVLISSLFMIKDANLKGIIERPYPVSSIAQIHVFCSLGFTMTIQYFLMRLMPNNRIAVSETA
;
A
#
# COMPACT_ATOMS: atom_id res chain seq x y z
N MET A 1 5.21 30.66 -16.42
CA MET A 1 6.02 29.41 -16.36
C MET A 1 7.48 29.59 -15.89
N LYS A 2 8.01 30.81 -15.70
CA LYS A 2 9.41 31.05 -15.25
C LYS A 2 9.63 31.14 -13.73
N VAL A 3 8.59 31.07 -12.89
CA VAL A 3 8.68 31.38 -11.45
C VAL A 3 9.00 30.16 -10.56
N PHE A 4 9.13 28.95 -11.12
CA PHE A 4 9.36 27.73 -10.34
C PHE A 4 10.81 27.21 -10.36
N ASN A 5 11.74 27.86 -11.07
CA ASN A 5 12.98 27.21 -11.47
C ASN A 5 14.26 27.60 -10.72
N ASP A 6 14.25 28.67 -9.92
CA ASP A 6 15.53 29.31 -9.59
C ASP A 6 16.11 29.04 -8.19
N ASN A 7 15.45 28.30 -7.30
CA ASN A 7 16.03 28.05 -5.95
C ASN A 7 15.84 26.66 -5.33
N THR A 8 15.27 25.69 -6.03
CA THR A 8 15.14 24.32 -5.52
C THR A 8 16.20 23.42 -6.14
N SER A 9 17.43 23.51 -5.62
CA SER A 9 18.49 22.58 -6.02
C SER A 9 18.10 21.16 -5.60
N LEU A 10 17.58 20.39 -6.56
CA LEU A 10 17.38 18.96 -6.45
C LEU A 10 18.66 18.29 -5.91
N PRO A 11 18.60 17.41 -4.91
CA PRO A 11 19.81 16.82 -4.31
C PRO A 11 20.69 16.16 -5.39
N LYS A 12 22.01 16.38 -5.35
CA LYS A 12 22.95 15.95 -6.41
C LYS A 12 22.83 14.45 -6.79
N TYR A 13 22.44 13.58 -5.86
CA TYR A 13 22.23 12.14 -6.14
C TYR A 13 20.96 11.83 -6.95
N LEU A 14 19.90 12.64 -6.80
CA LEU A 14 18.69 12.58 -7.64
C LEU A 14 18.93 13.16 -9.04
N LYS A 15 20.08 13.79 -9.29
CA LYS A 15 20.46 14.27 -10.61
C LYS A 15 21.11 13.17 -11.47
N ASN A 16 21.81 12.22 -10.83
CA ASN A 16 22.60 11.20 -11.53
C ASN A 16 21.99 9.79 -11.54
N HIS A 17 21.10 9.44 -10.59
CA HIS A 17 20.53 8.08 -10.50
C HIS A 17 19.00 8.03 -10.55
N SER A 18 18.30 9.18 -10.59
CA SER A 18 16.83 9.16 -10.50
C SER A 18 16.16 8.58 -11.74
N ARG A 19 16.67 8.81 -12.96
CA ARG A 19 15.99 8.37 -14.19
C ARG A 19 15.82 6.84 -14.27
N VAL A 20 16.84 6.08 -13.90
CA VAL A 20 16.77 4.60 -13.93
C VAL A 20 15.83 4.10 -12.83
N MET A 21 15.94 4.63 -11.61
CA MET A 21 15.07 4.25 -10.50
C MET A 21 13.61 4.65 -10.74
N GLU A 22 13.36 5.78 -11.39
CA GLU A 22 12.05 6.24 -11.85
C GLU A 22 11.43 5.26 -12.85
N LEU A 23 12.20 4.84 -13.86
CA LEU A 23 11.76 3.84 -14.83
C LEU A 23 11.46 2.50 -14.15
N VAL A 24 12.31 2.06 -13.22
CA VAL A 24 12.08 0.84 -12.43
C VAL A 24 10.81 0.98 -11.60
N LEU A 25 10.60 2.10 -10.92
CA LEU A 25 9.41 2.34 -10.09
C LEU A 25 8.12 2.32 -10.93
N ILE A 26 8.11 3.01 -12.08
CA ILE A 26 6.97 3.04 -13.00
C ILE A 26 6.71 1.65 -13.57
N ALA A 27 7.74 0.99 -14.12
CA ALA A 27 7.59 -0.34 -14.71
C ALA A 27 7.09 -1.35 -13.67
N PHE A 28 7.60 -1.26 -12.44
CA PHE A 28 7.18 -2.12 -11.35
C PHE A 28 5.71 -1.90 -10.98
N TRP A 29 5.30 -0.68 -10.64
CA TRP A 29 3.93 -0.43 -10.13
C TRP A 29 2.85 -0.33 -11.20
N CYS A 30 3.18 0.08 -12.43
CA CYS A 30 2.21 0.26 -13.50
C CYS A 30 2.09 -0.95 -14.43
N VAL A 31 3.08 -1.86 -14.45
CA VAL A 31 3.11 -2.99 -15.39
C VAL A 31 3.30 -4.32 -14.66
N ILE A 32 4.44 -4.51 -13.99
CA ILE A 32 4.82 -5.81 -13.42
C ILE A 32 3.87 -6.21 -12.29
N PHE A 33 3.67 -5.34 -11.30
CA PHE A 33 2.84 -5.63 -10.14
C PHE A 33 1.37 -5.86 -10.54
N PRO A 34 0.72 -5.02 -11.37
CA PRO A 34 -0.63 -5.29 -11.88
C PRO A 34 -0.76 -6.59 -12.70
N MET A 35 0.25 -6.97 -13.48
CA MET A 35 0.22 -8.25 -14.21
C MET A 35 0.24 -9.44 -13.23
N ILE A 36 1.11 -9.40 -12.22
CA ILE A 36 1.18 -10.46 -11.20
C ILE A 36 -0.09 -10.48 -10.34
N SER A 37 -0.64 -9.31 -10.02
CA SER A 37 -1.95 -9.15 -9.39
C SER A 37 -3.06 -9.82 -10.22
N ALA A 38 -3.10 -9.60 -11.53
CA ALA A 38 -4.08 -10.24 -12.41
C ALA A 38 -3.92 -11.77 -12.40
N VAL A 39 -2.68 -12.28 -12.42
CA VAL A 39 -2.42 -13.72 -12.26
C VAL A 39 -3.00 -14.22 -10.94
N CYS A 40 -2.73 -13.52 -9.82
CA CYS A 40 -3.27 -13.90 -8.51
C CYS A 40 -4.81 -13.92 -8.46
N CYS A 41 -5.49 -13.01 -9.17
CA CYS A 41 -6.96 -13.04 -9.32
C CYS A 41 -7.46 -14.26 -10.12
N THR A 42 -6.67 -14.78 -11.05
CA THR A 42 -7.06 -15.89 -11.93
C THR A 42 -6.71 -17.28 -11.41
N LEU A 43 -5.90 -17.38 -10.34
CA LEU A 43 -5.55 -18.65 -9.70
C LEU A 43 -6.79 -19.33 -9.07
N GLY A 44 -7.75 -18.54 -8.60
CA GLY A 44 -9.03 -19.03 -8.08
C GLY A 44 -9.95 -19.54 -9.18
N GLY A 45 -10.17 -20.86 -9.26
CA GLY A 45 -11.04 -21.46 -10.28
C GLY A 45 -12.43 -20.81 -10.36
N GLN A 46 -12.99 -20.68 -11.58
CA GLN A 46 -14.25 -20.06 -12.11
C GLN A 46 -15.13 -19.06 -11.29
N ARG A 47 -15.06 -18.99 -9.96
CA ARG A 47 -15.70 -17.98 -9.10
C ARG A 47 -14.65 -17.13 -8.34
N PRO A 48 -13.82 -16.32 -9.04
CA PRO A 48 -12.78 -15.49 -8.42
C PRO A 48 -13.32 -14.38 -7.50
N ILE A 49 -14.60 -14.01 -7.64
CA ILE A 49 -15.21 -12.85 -6.96
C ILE A 49 -15.37 -13.07 -5.45
N PHE A 50 -15.41 -14.32 -4.99
CA PHE A 50 -15.74 -14.67 -3.59
C PHE A 50 -14.58 -15.23 -2.76
N LYS A 51 -13.39 -15.45 -3.36
CA LYS A 51 -12.25 -16.08 -2.66
C LYS A 51 -11.24 -15.04 -2.22
N SER A 52 -10.76 -15.10 -0.98
CA SER A 52 -9.64 -14.28 -0.50
C SER A 52 -8.30 -14.81 -0.99
N LEU A 53 -7.24 -13.99 -1.00
CA LEU A 53 -5.90 -14.44 -1.37
C LEU A 53 -5.39 -15.56 -0.45
N SER A 54 -5.76 -15.52 0.82
CA SER A 54 -5.44 -16.57 1.79
C SER A 54 -6.16 -17.89 1.49
N TYR A 55 -7.38 -17.84 0.96
CA TYR A 55 -8.07 -19.04 0.50
C TYR A 55 -7.32 -19.66 -0.67
N VAL A 56 -6.96 -18.86 -1.69
CA VAL A 56 -6.20 -19.30 -2.86
C VAL A 56 -4.84 -19.89 -2.43
N ALA A 57 -4.15 -19.26 -1.48
CA ALA A 57 -2.88 -19.75 -0.95
C ALA A 57 -2.98 -21.15 -0.33
N TYR A 58 -4.00 -21.40 0.50
CA TYR A 58 -4.08 -22.60 1.34
C TYR A 58 -4.96 -23.71 0.80
N ARG A 59 -6.07 -23.39 0.15
CA ARG A 59 -7.03 -24.40 -0.35
C ARG A 59 -6.72 -24.84 -1.77
N GLU A 60 -6.12 -23.97 -2.57
CA GLU A 60 -5.77 -24.23 -3.96
C GLU A 60 -4.26 -24.45 -4.15
N ASP A 61 -3.51 -24.58 -3.05
CA ASP A 61 -2.08 -24.91 -3.02
C ASP A 61 -1.19 -23.92 -3.81
N HIS A 62 -1.55 -22.64 -3.76
CA HIS A 62 -0.83 -21.55 -4.42
C HIS A 62 -0.01 -20.68 -3.46
N MET A 63 0.27 -21.17 -2.25
CA MET A 63 1.02 -20.45 -1.21
C MET A 63 2.32 -19.80 -1.70
N PRO A 64 3.21 -20.47 -2.47
CA PRO A 64 4.45 -19.84 -2.92
C PRO A 64 4.22 -18.59 -3.78
N ILE A 65 3.19 -18.61 -4.63
CA ILE A 65 2.86 -17.49 -5.53
C ILE A 65 2.32 -16.31 -4.72
N ILE A 66 1.45 -16.59 -3.75
CA ILE A 66 0.86 -15.55 -2.90
C ILE A 66 1.90 -14.92 -1.95
N LEU A 67 2.83 -15.72 -1.42
CA LEU A 67 3.96 -15.20 -0.64
C LEU A 67 4.91 -14.35 -1.50
N PHE A 68 5.20 -14.80 -2.72
CA PHE A 68 5.99 -14.02 -3.67
C PHE A 68 5.30 -12.69 -4.01
N TYR A 69 3.99 -12.69 -4.24
CA TYR A 69 3.19 -11.48 -4.45
C TYR A 69 3.30 -10.50 -3.27
N GLY A 70 3.16 -10.99 -2.04
CA GLY A 70 3.32 -10.19 -0.84
C GLY A 70 4.75 -9.62 -0.67
N PHE A 71 5.77 -10.42 -0.98
CA PHE A 71 7.16 -9.95 -0.97
C PHE A 71 7.40 -8.83 -1.99
N LEU A 72 6.85 -8.98 -3.20
CA LEU A 72 6.93 -7.94 -4.23
C LEU A 72 6.26 -6.65 -3.77
N PHE A 73 5.08 -6.74 -3.13
CA PHE A 73 4.40 -5.58 -2.57
C PHE A 73 5.29 -4.88 -1.53
N LEU A 74 5.84 -5.64 -0.57
CA LEU A 74 6.73 -5.10 0.47
C LEU A 74 7.96 -4.40 -0.14
N ALA A 75 8.67 -5.08 -1.04
CA ALA A 75 9.88 -4.56 -1.67
C ALA A 75 9.58 -3.28 -2.49
N GLY A 76 8.52 -3.31 -3.30
CA GLY A 76 8.07 -2.17 -4.09
C GLY A 76 7.65 -0.98 -3.23
N PHE A 77 6.95 -1.24 -2.11
CA PHE A 77 6.44 -0.19 -1.23
C PHE A 77 7.59 0.51 -0.49
N ILE A 78 8.55 -0.26 0.02
CA ILE A 78 9.76 0.30 0.65
C ILE A 78 10.58 1.11 -0.34
N LEU A 79 10.72 0.63 -1.58
CA LEU A 79 11.41 1.36 -2.62
C LEU A 79 10.71 2.70 -2.91
N ALA A 80 9.39 2.68 -3.10
CA ALA A 80 8.58 3.88 -3.36
C ALA A 80 8.71 4.87 -2.20
N MET A 81 8.53 4.41 -0.95
CA MET A 81 8.66 5.24 0.25
C MET A 81 10.05 5.87 0.36
N LYS A 82 11.11 5.09 0.16
CA LYS A 82 12.49 5.60 0.15
C LYS A 82 12.66 6.70 -0.89
N MET A 83 12.19 6.46 -2.12
CA MET A 83 12.27 7.43 -3.21
C MET A 83 11.49 8.71 -2.89
N CYS A 84 10.29 8.62 -2.31
CA CYS A 84 9.52 9.78 -1.87
C CYS A 84 10.27 10.58 -0.80
N LEU A 85 10.77 9.93 0.24
CA LEU A 85 11.52 10.59 1.32
C LEU A 85 12.81 11.25 0.82
N ASP A 86 13.46 10.62 -0.16
CA ASP A 86 14.61 11.16 -0.88
C ASP A 86 14.23 12.43 -1.68
N ALA A 87 13.18 12.36 -2.49
CA ALA A 87 12.66 13.47 -3.30
C ALA A 87 12.19 14.65 -2.44
N GLY A 88 11.44 14.38 -1.37
CA GLY A 88 10.93 15.38 -0.45
C GLY A 88 11.98 15.95 0.50
N GLN A 89 13.24 15.51 0.42
CA GLN A 89 14.36 15.96 1.25
C GLN A 89 14.08 15.84 2.76
N TYR A 90 13.55 14.69 3.20
CA TYR A 90 13.27 14.45 4.61
C TYR A 90 14.56 14.33 5.44
N SER A 91 14.52 14.70 6.73
CA SER A 91 15.67 14.54 7.62
C SER A 91 16.00 13.06 7.85
N LYS A 92 17.23 12.75 8.27
CA LYS A 92 17.66 11.36 8.54
C LYS A 92 16.73 10.65 9.54
N GLN A 93 16.30 11.35 10.59
CA GLN A 93 15.39 10.83 11.61
C GLN A 93 14.01 10.48 11.04
N LEU A 94 13.40 11.40 10.28
CA LEU A 94 12.10 11.15 9.65
C LEU A 94 12.19 10.03 8.60
N ARG A 95 13.30 9.95 7.86
CA ARG A 95 13.53 8.85 6.90
C ARG A 95 13.50 7.50 7.60
N ILE A 96 14.26 7.35 8.70
CA ILE A 96 14.31 6.11 9.47
C ILE A 96 12.93 5.76 10.03
N LEU A 97 12.22 6.75 10.60
CA LEU A 97 10.88 6.57 11.15
C LEU A 97 9.90 6.06 10.09
N PHE A 98 9.77 6.76 8.96
CA PHE A 98 8.81 6.39 7.92
C PHE A 98 9.16 5.07 7.23
N LEU A 99 10.44 4.79 6.99
CA LEU A 99 10.85 3.49 6.45
C LEU A 99 10.57 2.35 7.44
N GLY A 100 10.81 2.55 8.73
CA GLY A 100 10.52 1.57 9.77
C GLY A 100 9.02 1.28 9.89
N LEU A 101 8.19 2.33 9.97
CA LEU A 101 6.73 2.19 10.03
C LEU A 101 6.17 1.53 8.75
N SER A 102 6.69 1.91 7.59
CA SER A 102 6.30 1.31 6.30
C SER A 102 6.68 -0.16 6.21
N PHE A 103 7.86 -0.53 6.72
CA PHE A 103 8.31 -1.92 6.73
C PHE A 103 7.46 -2.78 7.64
N ILE A 104 7.22 -2.33 8.88
CA ILE A 104 6.41 -3.06 9.85
C ILE A 104 4.97 -3.22 9.31
N SER A 105 4.36 -2.13 8.83
CA SER A 105 2.98 -2.18 8.33
C SER A 105 2.82 -3.05 7.08
N ALA A 106 3.70 -2.91 6.07
CA ALA A 106 3.64 -3.73 4.87
C ALA A 106 3.97 -5.20 5.15
N ALA A 107 4.85 -5.49 6.11
CA ALA A 107 5.14 -6.86 6.55
C ALA A 107 3.93 -7.51 7.25
N ILE A 108 3.25 -6.79 8.15
CA ILE A 108 2.03 -7.29 8.81
C ILE A 108 0.91 -7.49 7.79
N LEU A 109 0.74 -6.56 6.86
CA LEU A 109 -0.27 -6.67 5.80
C LEU A 109 -0.01 -7.87 4.90
N THR A 110 1.26 -8.10 4.52
CA THR A 110 1.70 -9.30 3.79
C THR A 110 1.49 -10.58 4.59
N ALA A 111 1.83 -10.56 5.88
CA ALA A 111 1.62 -11.70 6.77
C ALA A 111 0.12 -12.04 6.90
N GLY A 112 -0.76 -11.04 6.90
CA GLY A 112 -2.21 -11.22 6.89
C GLY A 112 -2.70 -12.04 5.69
N ILE A 113 -2.12 -11.83 4.51
CA ILE A 113 -2.40 -12.63 3.30
C ILE A 113 -2.01 -14.10 3.50
N SER A 114 -0.95 -14.35 4.25
CA SER A 114 -0.44 -15.70 4.54
C SER A 114 -1.08 -16.39 5.74
N VAL A 115 -2.08 -15.81 6.43
CA VAL A 115 -2.80 -16.53 7.49
C VAL A 115 -3.92 -17.36 6.86
N PRO A 116 -4.05 -18.67 7.13
CA PRO A 116 -5.05 -19.51 6.48
C PRO A 116 -6.47 -19.02 6.74
N TRP A 117 -7.24 -18.82 5.67
CA TRP A 117 -8.67 -18.63 5.74
C TRP A 117 -9.38 -19.87 5.17
N LEU A 118 -9.98 -20.65 6.07
CA LEU A 118 -10.62 -21.91 5.72
C LEU A 118 -12.14 -21.73 5.75
N GLU A 119 -12.76 -21.84 4.59
CA GLU A 119 -14.20 -22.07 4.47
C GLU A 119 -14.45 -23.51 4.92
N VAL A 120 -15.12 -23.68 6.07
CA VAL A 120 -15.48 -24.99 6.60
C VAL A 120 -16.88 -24.94 7.18
N GLU A 121 -17.68 -25.93 6.80
CA GLU A 121 -19.03 -26.17 7.31
C GLU A 121 -18.98 -27.21 8.45
N GLY A 122 -20.01 -27.25 9.30
CA GLY A 122 -20.13 -28.23 10.39
C GLY A 122 -19.09 -28.10 11.52
N GLU A 123 -18.76 -29.20 12.19
CA GLU A 123 -17.84 -29.26 13.36
C GLU A 123 -16.42 -28.74 13.08
N LEU A 124 -15.93 -28.83 11.83
CA LEU A 124 -14.65 -28.23 11.49
C LEU A 124 -14.69 -26.70 11.54
N ALA A 125 -15.86 -26.07 11.41
CA ALA A 125 -15.96 -24.63 11.46
C ALA A 125 -15.51 -24.07 12.82
N GLU A 126 -15.91 -24.72 13.92
CA GLU A 126 -15.50 -24.36 15.28
C GLU A 126 -14.01 -24.60 15.49
N LYS A 127 -13.47 -25.72 14.97
CA LYS A 127 -12.05 -26.05 15.05
C LYS A 127 -11.14 -24.99 14.40
N TYR A 128 -11.60 -24.36 13.33
CA TYR A 128 -10.85 -23.33 12.59
C TYR A 128 -11.33 -21.89 12.87
N ASP A 129 -12.25 -21.70 13.81
CA ASP A 129 -12.77 -20.36 14.15
C ASP A 129 -11.67 -19.46 14.72
N ARG A 130 -10.82 -20.01 15.61
CA ARG A 130 -9.65 -19.30 16.16
C ARG A 130 -8.69 -18.82 15.07
N LEU A 131 -8.46 -19.62 14.03
CA LEU A 131 -7.58 -19.27 12.90
C LEU A 131 -8.18 -18.14 12.05
N ARG A 132 -9.50 -18.15 11.83
CA ARG A 132 -10.21 -17.08 11.13
C ARG A 132 -10.22 -15.78 11.93
N GLN A 133 -10.43 -15.84 13.24
CA GLN A 133 -10.32 -14.67 14.12
C GLN A 133 -8.91 -14.07 14.08
N ILE A 134 -7.87 -14.90 14.10
CA ILE A 134 -6.47 -14.46 13.94
C ILE A 134 -6.26 -13.82 12.56
N HIS A 135 -6.70 -14.45 11.48
CA HIS A 135 -6.60 -13.89 10.12
C HIS A 135 -7.24 -12.51 10.03
N ASN A 136 -8.50 -12.39 10.45
CA ASN A 136 -9.25 -11.13 10.41
C ASN A 136 -8.59 -10.05 11.28
N THR A 137 -8.08 -10.43 12.45
CA THR A 137 -7.37 -9.50 13.35
C THR A 137 -6.06 -9.03 12.73
N VAL A 138 -5.22 -9.93 12.21
CA VAL A 138 -3.93 -9.58 11.59
C VAL A 138 -4.15 -8.73 10.33
N ALA A 139 -5.13 -9.09 9.48
CA ALA A 139 -5.48 -8.31 8.30
C ALA A 139 -5.95 -6.90 8.70
N MET A 140 -6.90 -6.79 9.64
CA MET A 140 -7.42 -5.51 10.11
C MET A 140 -6.32 -4.63 10.74
N VAL A 141 -5.49 -5.20 11.63
CA VAL A 141 -4.35 -4.49 12.24
C VAL A 141 -3.36 -4.04 11.17
N GLY A 142 -3.05 -4.89 10.20
CA GLY A 142 -2.19 -4.55 9.07
C GLY A 142 -2.73 -3.37 8.27
N PHE A 143 -4.02 -3.40 7.90
CA PHE A 143 -4.68 -2.29 7.20
C PHE A 143 -4.67 -1.00 8.03
N ILE A 144 -4.98 -1.05 9.33
CA ILE A 144 -4.98 0.12 10.21
C ILE A 144 -3.57 0.72 10.34
N MET A 145 -2.56 -0.11 10.63
CA MET A 145 -1.18 0.36 10.79
C MET A 145 -0.63 0.98 9.51
N PHE A 146 -0.93 0.34 8.37
CA PHE A 146 -0.56 0.84 7.07
C PHE A 146 -1.23 2.18 6.77
N PHE A 147 -2.55 2.27 7.02
CA PHE A 147 -3.30 3.50 6.84
C PHE A 147 -2.77 4.65 7.72
N VAL A 148 -2.48 4.37 9.00
CA VAL A 148 -1.89 5.37 9.90
C VAL A 148 -0.52 5.82 9.40
N THR A 149 0.30 4.89 8.88
CA THR A 149 1.62 5.22 8.31
C THR A 149 1.49 6.16 7.12
N GLU A 150 0.58 5.86 6.20
CA GLU A 150 0.29 6.74 5.06
C GLU A 150 -0.28 8.08 5.50
N ALA A 151 -1.28 8.10 6.38
CA ALA A 151 -1.87 9.34 6.88
C ALA A 151 -0.81 10.24 7.53
N LEU A 152 0.07 9.70 8.36
CA LEU A 152 1.19 10.44 8.95
C LEU A 152 2.14 10.99 7.88
N PHE A 153 2.45 10.20 6.86
CA PHE A 153 3.32 10.60 5.76
C PHE A 153 2.69 11.73 4.93
N PHE A 154 1.40 11.62 4.62
CA PHE A 154 0.62 12.60 3.87
C PHE A 154 0.44 13.90 4.67
N LEU A 155 0.11 13.83 5.96
CA LEU A 155 0.04 15.00 6.83
C LEU A 155 1.39 15.69 6.92
N THR A 156 2.48 14.93 7.10
CA THR A 156 3.83 15.51 7.13
C THR A 156 4.18 16.17 5.80
N THR A 157 3.71 15.61 4.68
CA THR A 157 3.86 16.26 3.37
C THR A 157 3.06 17.55 3.28
N LEU A 158 1.82 17.57 3.76
CA LEU A 158 0.95 18.75 3.79
C LEU A 158 1.55 19.89 4.60
N TYR A 159 2.11 19.60 5.78
CA TYR A 159 2.80 20.60 6.60
C TYR A 159 4.03 21.19 5.91
N ARG A 160 4.75 20.38 5.12
CA ARG A 160 5.97 20.83 4.42
C ARG A 160 5.63 21.62 3.15
N ASN A 161 4.70 21.11 2.34
CA ASN A 161 4.28 21.71 1.09
C ASN A 161 2.75 21.63 0.95
N PRO A 162 2.00 22.67 1.36
CA PRO A 162 0.54 22.65 1.35
C PRO A 162 -0.08 22.39 -0.03
N LYS A 163 0.52 22.93 -1.10
CA LYS A 163 0.02 22.74 -2.47
C LYS A 163 0.13 21.30 -2.93
N GLN A 164 1.27 20.66 -2.68
CA GLN A 164 1.47 19.25 -2.94
C GLN A 164 0.59 18.39 -2.02
N GLY A 165 0.54 18.74 -0.74
CA GLY A 165 -0.22 18.04 0.28
C GLY A 165 -1.70 17.96 -0.02
N MET A 166 -2.32 19.00 -0.58
CA MET A 166 -3.74 18.96 -0.98
C MET A 166 -4.02 17.88 -2.04
N ILE A 167 -3.15 17.74 -3.05
CA ILE A 167 -3.25 16.67 -4.05
C ILE A 167 -3.05 15.31 -3.36
N SER A 168 -2.10 15.27 -2.44
CA SER A 168 -1.76 14.06 -1.69
C SER A 168 -2.92 13.58 -0.79
N VAL A 169 -3.64 14.50 -0.16
CA VAL A 169 -4.87 14.22 0.60
C VAL A 169 -5.98 13.69 -0.28
N GLY A 170 -6.13 14.22 -1.51
CA GLY A 170 -7.09 13.69 -2.48
C GLY A 170 -6.79 12.23 -2.86
N MET A 171 -5.52 11.87 -3.04
CA MET A 171 -5.10 10.49 -3.28
C MET A 171 -5.35 9.58 -2.07
N LEU A 172 -5.05 10.05 -0.86
CA LEU A 172 -5.35 9.32 0.38
C LEU A 172 -6.87 9.09 0.55
N ALA A 173 -7.69 10.10 0.26
CA ALA A 173 -9.14 10.00 0.31
C ALA A 173 -9.68 8.98 -0.71
N TYR A 174 -9.12 8.95 -1.93
CA TYR A 174 -9.46 7.94 -2.93
C TYR A 174 -9.19 6.52 -2.40
N VAL A 175 -7.98 6.27 -1.90
CA VAL A 175 -7.59 4.96 -1.31
C VAL A 175 -8.50 4.59 -0.16
N LEU A 176 -8.80 5.53 0.73
CA LEU A 176 -9.68 5.32 1.88
C LEU A 176 -11.10 4.95 1.46
N ILE A 177 -11.68 5.74 0.56
CA ILE A 177 -13.06 5.55 0.11
C ILE A 177 -13.18 4.23 -0.65
N SER A 178 -12.23 3.93 -1.55
CA SER A 178 -12.23 2.65 -2.28
C SER A 178 -12.05 1.47 -1.33
N SER A 179 -11.16 1.57 -0.34
CA SER A 179 -10.97 0.55 0.69
C SER A 179 -12.24 0.34 1.52
N LEU A 180 -12.94 1.42 1.92
CA LEU A 180 -14.20 1.34 2.68
C LEU A 180 -15.33 0.69 1.88
N PHE A 181 -15.50 1.06 0.60
CA PHE A 181 -16.48 0.41 -0.27
C PHE A 181 -16.16 -1.07 -0.44
N MET A 182 -14.90 -1.44 -0.62
CA MET A 182 -14.48 -2.82 -0.78
C MET A 182 -14.63 -3.65 0.51
N ILE A 183 -14.34 -3.07 1.69
CA ILE A 183 -14.61 -3.71 2.99
C ILE A 183 -16.11 -3.87 3.20
N LYS A 184 -16.93 -2.90 2.78
CA LYS A 184 -18.39 -2.97 2.86
C LYS A 184 -18.97 -4.00 1.90
N ASP A 185 -18.48 -4.07 0.66
CA ASP A 185 -18.90 -5.03 -0.36
C ASP A 185 -18.45 -6.45 -0.01
N ALA A 186 -17.30 -6.61 0.63
CA ALA A 186 -16.88 -7.87 1.25
C ALA A 186 -17.79 -8.29 2.43
N ASN A 187 -18.43 -7.32 3.10
CA ASN A 187 -19.39 -7.52 4.17
C ASN A 187 -20.86 -7.56 3.66
N LEU A 188 -21.10 -7.67 2.35
CA LEU A 188 -22.46 -7.80 1.83
C LEU A 188 -23.05 -9.16 2.20
N LYS A 189 -23.77 -9.11 3.33
CA LYS A 189 -24.82 -10.01 3.82
C LYS A 189 -25.59 -10.66 2.67
N GLY A 190 -25.78 -11.98 2.75
CA GLY A 190 -26.77 -12.61 1.88
C GLY A 190 -26.99 -14.11 1.99
N ILE A 191 -26.05 -14.92 2.52
CA ILE A 191 -26.21 -16.39 2.44
C ILE A 191 -26.07 -17.13 3.78
N ILE A 192 -25.23 -16.72 4.74
CA ILE A 192 -25.09 -17.41 6.06
C ILE A 192 -24.65 -16.40 7.14
N GLU A 193 -25.02 -16.62 8.41
CA GLU A 193 -24.70 -15.86 9.65
C GLU A 193 -23.20 -15.64 9.98
N ARG A 194 -22.27 -15.82 9.04
CA ARG A 194 -20.82 -15.79 9.32
C ARG A 194 -20.09 -14.74 8.48
N PRO A 195 -19.06 -14.07 9.03
CA PRO A 195 -18.28 -13.08 8.31
C PRO A 195 -17.50 -13.73 7.15
N TYR A 196 -17.80 -13.31 5.92
CA TYR A 196 -17.02 -13.65 4.73
C TYR A 196 -15.69 -12.86 4.70
N PRO A 197 -14.65 -13.38 4.05
CA PRO A 197 -13.36 -12.71 3.97
C PRO A 197 -13.40 -11.62 2.90
N VAL A 198 -12.50 -10.64 3.00
CA VAL A 198 -12.31 -9.65 1.93
C VAL A 198 -11.89 -10.38 0.64
N SER A 199 -12.60 -10.13 -0.46
CA SER A 199 -12.31 -10.80 -1.74
C SER A 199 -10.88 -10.50 -2.22
N SER A 200 -10.27 -11.46 -2.92
CA SER A 200 -8.93 -11.31 -3.50
C SER A 200 -8.84 -10.09 -4.42
N ILE A 201 -9.89 -9.83 -5.20
CA ILE A 201 -10.01 -8.66 -6.08
C ILE A 201 -9.96 -7.36 -5.27
N ALA A 202 -10.70 -7.28 -4.15
CA ALA A 202 -10.68 -6.12 -3.27
C ALA A 202 -9.29 -5.91 -2.64
N GLN A 203 -8.67 -6.98 -2.11
CA GLN A 203 -7.33 -6.92 -1.53
C GLN A 203 -6.30 -6.45 -2.57
N ILE A 204 -6.34 -7.04 -3.76
CA ILE A 204 -5.47 -6.67 -4.88
C ILE A 204 -5.68 -5.23 -5.33
N HIS A 205 -6.93 -4.77 -5.45
CA HIS A 205 -7.24 -3.40 -5.80
C HIS A 205 -6.60 -2.41 -4.82
N VAL A 206 -6.68 -2.69 -3.52
CA VAL A 206 -6.04 -1.86 -2.50
C VAL A 206 -4.52 -1.88 -2.68
N PHE A 207 -3.89 -3.06 -2.83
CA PHE A 207 -2.44 -3.15 -3.06
C PHE A 207 -1.97 -2.37 -4.30
N CYS A 208 -2.68 -2.49 -5.43
CA CYS A 208 -2.36 -1.76 -6.66
C CYS A 208 -2.56 -0.25 -6.49
N SER A 209 -3.69 0.16 -5.91
CA SER A 209 -4.01 1.58 -5.69
C SER A 209 -2.95 2.26 -4.83
N LEU A 210 -2.50 1.59 -3.77
CA LEU A 210 -1.47 2.08 -2.86
C LEU A 210 -0.11 2.26 -3.54
N GLY A 211 0.32 1.25 -4.29
CA GLY A 211 1.57 1.34 -5.05
C GLY A 211 1.55 2.48 -6.08
N PHE A 212 0.40 2.66 -6.73
CA PHE A 212 0.21 3.71 -7.71
C PHE A 212 0.19 5.11 -7.08
N THR A 213 -0.54 5.32 -5.99
CA THR A 213 -0.58 6.62 -5.29
C THR A 213 0.78 7.01 -4.74
N MET A 214 1.56 6.06 -4.21
CA MET A 214 2.94 6.31 -3.78
C MET A 214 3.85 6.70 -4.96
N THR A 215 3.65 6.09 -6.12
CA THR A 215 4.38 6.46 -7.35
C THR A 215 4.03 7.88 -7.79
N ILE A 216 2.75 8.26 -7.79
CA ILE A 216 2.34 9.65 -8.06
C ILE A 216 2.94 10.60 -7.02
N GLN A 217 2.89 10.22 -5.74
CA GLN A 217 3.42 11.04 -4.64
C GLN A 217 4.91 11.33 -4.81
N TYR A 218 5.69 10.36 -5.26
CA TYR A 218 7.08 10.55 -5.62
C TYR A 218 7.25 11.64 -6.70
N PHE A 219 6.48 11.55 -7.80
CA PHE A 219 6.55 12.54 -8.88
C PHE A 219 6.09 13.93 -8.43
N LEU A 220 5.07 14.00 -7.58
CA LEU A 220 4.63 15.26 -6.99
C LEU A 220 5.73 15.90 -6.12
N MET A 221 6.44 15.12 -5.31
CA MET A 221 7.58 15.62 -4.53
C MET A 221 8.75 16.10 -5.41
N ARG A 222 8.91 15.49 -6.60
CA ARG A 222 9.92 15.89 -7.59
C ARG A 222 9.54 17.18 -8.34
N LEU A 223 8.28 17.30 -8.76
CA LEU A 223 7.78 18.42 -9.56
C LEU A 223 7.44 19.65 -8.72
N MET A 224 7.06 19.43 -7.46
CA MET A 224 6.75 20.46 -6.48
C MET A 224 7.71 20.33 -5.28
N PRO A 225 9.02 20.53 -5.51
CA PRO A 225 10.01 20.39 -4.45
C PRO A 225 9.70 21.38 -3.33
N ASN A 226 10.06 20.97 -2.11
CA ASN A 226 9.78 21.74 -0.90
C ASN A 226 10.34 23.16 -1.06
N ASN A 227 9.46 24.15 -1.19
CA ASN A 227 9.84 25.51 -0.89
C ASN A 227 10.09 25.49 0.60
N ARG A 228 11.37 25.54 1.04
CA ARG A 228 11.66 25.74 2.46
C ARG A 228 10.73 26.86 2.92
N ILE A 229 9.79 26.56 3.81
CA ILE A 229 9.33 27.57 4.73
C ILE A 229 10.64 27.99 5.39
N ALA A 230 11.13 29.18 5.03
CA ALA A 230 12.16 29.82 5.82
C ALA A 230 11.51 29.93 7.19
N VAL A 231 11.78 28.98 8.08
CA VAL A 231 11.66 29.22 9.49
C VAL A 231 12.66 30.34 9.67
N SER A 232 12.16 31.57 9.68
CA SER A 232 12.96 32.70 10.04
C SER A 232 13.42 32.37 11.45
N GLU A 233 14.69 31.99 11.59
CA GLU A 233 15.41 32.18 12.84
C GLU A 233 15.49 33.70 13.04
N THR A 234 14.38 34.28 13.47
CA THR A 234 14.22 35.67 13.90
C THR A 234 13.13 35.63 14.97
N ALA A 235 13.34 36.02 16.21
CA ALA A 235 14.44 36.76 16.82
C ALA A 235 14.49 36.44 18.32
#